data_AF-A0A941PI80-F1
#
_entry.id   AF-A0A941PI80-F1
#
_cell.length_a   1.000
_cell.length_b   1.000
_cell.length_c   1.000
_cell.angle_alpha   90.00
_cell.angle_beta   90.00
_cell.angle_gamma   90.00
#
_symmetry.space_group_name_H-M   'P 1'
#
loop_
_entity.id
_entity.type
_entity.pdbx_description
1 polymer ?
#
loop_
_entity_poly.entity_id
_entity_poly.type
_entity_poly.pdbx_seq_one_letter_code
_entity_poly.pdbx_strand_id
1 'polypeptide(L)'
;MLTFVEAISLAGDRAKQNDDACGFVGERAWVIDGATDLHDAPLTGAKSDASWIAHFANAYFCGAKGGDLPMALRGASEAAAATFRHLAEGRRIERWQSPIASVLMIEARDRVVSGADLGDCRCFALDADGGAHVIGGPGDAGDNESKLAARQTDAHKPLLERRQTVERLRRIRASMNQPGGSHWTFGLDPACADHARIWSLTLKRPAHLLLMTDGFAALTDRYDAYGPGDLVQAALSRGLQELGRELR
;
A
#
# COMPACT_ATOMS: atom_id res chain seq x y z
N MET A 1 -21.90 2.25 9.28
CA MET A 1 -22.11 1.48 8.05
C MET A 1 -21.32 2.12 6.95
N LEU A 2 -20.16 1.53 6.69
CA LEU A 2 -19.37 1.73 5.49
C LEU A 2 -20.15 1.15 4.30
N THR A 3 -20.28 1.94 3.24
CA THR A 3 -20.89 1.49 1.99
C THR A 3 -19.81 1.49 0.93
N PHE A 4 -19.52 0.32 0.38
CA PHE A 4 -18.59 0.20 -0.74
C PHE A 4 -19.24 0.79 -2.00
N VAL A 5 -18.51 1.69 -2.68
CA VAL A 5 -19.00 2.40 -3.87
C VAL A 5 -18.34 1.83 -5.13
N GLU A 6 -17.01 1.88 -5.20
CA GLU A 6 -16.23 1.45 -6.37
C GLU A 6 -14.82 1.03 -5.93
N ALA A 7 -14.18 0.16 -6.72
CA ALA A 7 -12.74 -0.08 -6.66
C ALA A 7 -12.19 -0.35 -8.07
N ILE A 8 -10.94 0.06 -8.29
CA ILE A 8 -10.17 -0.27 -9.50
C ILE A 8 -8.76 -0.68 -9.09
N SER A 9 -8.09 -1.47 -9.92
CA SER A 9 -6.66 -1.75 -9.77
C SER A 9 -6.06 -1.94 -11.17
N LEU A 10 -4.99 -1.20 -11.46
CA LEU A 10 -4.41 -1.07 -12.80
C LEU A 10 -2.90 -1.30 -12.73
N ALA A 11 -2.38 -2.27 -13.49
CA ALA A 11 -0.95 -2.64 -13.50
C ALA A 11 0.05 -1.55 -13.94
N GLY A 12 -0.42 -0.36 -14.35
CA GLY A 12 0.37 0.71 -14.98
C GLY A 12 0.93 0.34 -16.37
N ASP A 13 1.67 -0.76 -16.45
CA ASP A 13 2.19 -1.41 -17.66
C ASP A 13 1.48 -2.76 -17.86
N ARG A 14 0.79 -2.91 -19.00
CA ARG A 14 0.02 -4.13 -19.31
C ARG A 14 0.90 -5.37 -19.55
N ALA A 15 2.20 -5.20 -19.74
CA ALA A 15 3.15 -6.30 -19.88
C ALA A 15 3.68 -6.81 -18.52
N LYS A 16 3.37 -6.12 -17.42
CA LYS A 16 3.85 -6.46 -16.08
C LYS A 16 2.73 -6.99 -15.19
N GLN A 17 3.12 -7.77 -14.19
CA GLN A 17 2.21 -8.18 -13.12
C GLN A 17 1.77 -6.95 -12.33
N ASN A 18 0.48 -6.90 -11.97
CA ASN A 18 -0.01 -5.95 -10.98
C ASN A 18 0.28 -6.49 -9.58
N ASP A 19 1.08 -5.77 -8.80
CA ASP A 19 1.48 -6.18 -7.46
C ASP A 19 0.52 -5.68 -6.37
N ASP A 20 -0.51 -4.91 -6.74
CA ASP A 20 -1.51 -4.35 -5.84
C ASP A 20 -2.67 -5.30 -5.54
N ALA A 21 -3.23 -5.17 -4.34
CA ALA A 21 -4.50 -5.77 -3.96
C ALA A 21 -5.35 -4.80 -3.14
N CYS A 22 -6.68 -4.96 -3.20
CA CYS A 22 -7.61 -4.25 -2.33
C CYS A 22 -8.80 -5.15 -1.97
N GLY A 23 -9.52 -4.78 -0.91
CA GLY A 23 -10.66 -5.54 -0.44
C GLY A 23 -11.50 -4.79 0.59
N PHE A 24 -12.71 -5.32 0.84
CA PHE A 24 -13.62 -4.81 1.85
C PHE A 24 -14.49 -5.96 2.39
N VAL A 25 -14.75 -5.95 3.70
CA VAL A 25 -15.68 -6.88 4.35
C VAL A 25 -16.33 -6.17 5.55
N GLY A 26 -17.66 -6.14 5.57
CA GLY A 26 -18.42 -5.46 6.63
C GLY A 26 -18.04 -3.99 6.73
N GLU A 27 -17.57 -3.56 7.90
CA GLU A 27 -17.16 -2.17 8.15
C GLU A 27 -15.68 -1.90 7.85
N ARG A 28 -14.97 -2.84 7.21
CA ARG A 28 -13.54 -2.74 6.90
C ARG A 28 -13.27 -2.60 5.41
N ALA A 29 -12.23 -1.86 5.09
CA ALA A 29 -11.65 -1.78 3.76
C ALA A 29 -10.12 -1.63 3.86
N TRP A 30 -9.41 -2.04 2.82
CA TRP A 30 -7.96 -1.95 2.76
C TRP A 30 -7.44 -1.87 1.33
N VAL A 31 -6.25 -1.30 1.20
CA VAL A 31 -5.40 -1.32 0.00
C VAL A 31 -4.01 -1.80 0.38
N ILE A 32 -3.38 -2.54 -0.53
CA ILE A 32 -2.08 -3.16 -0.34
C ILE A 32 -1.29 -2.98 -1.65
N ASP A 33 -0.05 -2.51 -1.53
CA ASP A 33 0.87 -2.27 -2.63
C ASP A 33 2.10 -3.16 -2.45
N GLY A 34 2.20 -4.22 -3.25
CA GLY A 34 3.33 -5.13 -3.23
C GLY A 34 4.58 -4.47 -3.80
N ALA A 35 5.66 -4.34 -3.00
CA ALA A 35 6.86 -3.67 -3.49
C ALA A 35 7.66 -4.58 -4.43
N THR A 36 7.74 -4.19 -5.71
CA THR A 36 8.35 -4.94 -6.82
C THR A 36 9.62 -5.73 -6.43
N ASP A 37 9.69 -6.96 -6.91
CA ASP A 37 10.80 -7.88 -6.67
C ASP A 37 12.14 -7.29 -7.15
N LEU A 38 13.19 -7.52 -6.35
CA LEU A 38 14.56 -7.12 -6.67
C LEU A 38 15.43 -8.30 -7.12
N HIS A 39 14.82 -9.43 -7.51
CA HIS A 39 15.45 -10.64 -8.04
C HIS A 39 14.76 -11.12 -9.32
N ASP A 40 15.45 -11.94 -10.10
CA ASP A 40 15.03 -12.31 -11.46
C ASP A 40 13.89 -13.34 -11.49
N ALA A 41 13.72 -14.13 -10.42
CA ALA A 41 12.70 -15.18 -10.35
C ALA A 41 11.98 -15.17 -8.99
N PRO A 42 10.64 -15.16 -8.95
CA PRO A 42 9.87 -15.24 -7.72
C PRO A 42 10.15 -16.52 -6.92
N LEU A 43 10.23 -16.39 -5.61
CA LEU A 43 10.45 -17.47 -4.66
C LEU A 43 9.17 -18.26 -4.39
N THR A 44 8.00 -17.65 -4.57
CA THR A 44 6.69 -18.21 -4.24
C THR A 44 6.05 -19.02 -5.37
N GLY A 45 6.63 -18.98 -6.57
CA GLY A 45 6.02 -19.55 -7.78
C GLY A 45 4.87 -18.70 -8.37
N ALA A 46 4.53 -17.57 -7.74
CA ALA A 46 3.65 -16.57 -8.32
C ALA A 46 4.34 -15.80 -9.46
N LYS A 47 3.62 -14.86 -10.09
CA LYS A 47 4.20 -13.98 -11.12
C LYS A 47 5.22 -12.98 -10.55
N SER A 48 5.08 -12.63 -9.27
CA SER A 48 6.01 -11.85 -8.45
C SER A 48 5.77 -12.21 -6.97
N ASP A 49 6.79 -12.11 -6.12
CA ASP A 49 6.63 -12.28 -4.67
C ASP A 49 5.89 -11.09 -4.04
N ALA A 50 6.04 -9.90 -4.64
CA ALA A 50 5.26 -8.70 -4.35
C ALA A 50 3.73 -8.92 -4.51
N SER A 51 3.27 -9.41 -5.66
CA SER A 51 1.85 -9.74 -5.84
C SER A 51 1.40 -10.87 -4.91
N TRP A 52 2.26 -11.86 -4.67
CA TRP A 52 1.93 -12.96 -3.75
C TRP A 52 1.61 -12.45 -2.34
N ILE A 53 2.45 -11.60 -1.75
CA ILE A 53 2.21 -11.12 -0.38
C ILE A 53 0.98 -10.21 -0.30
N ALA A 54 0.77 -9.36 -1.32
CA ALA A 54 -0.39 -8.46 -1.37
C ALA A 54 -1.71 -9.25 -1.46
N HIS A 55 -1.79 -10.22 -2.37
CA HIS A 55 -2.97 -11.06 -2.51
C HIS A 55 -3.15 -12.04 -1.34
N PHE A 56 -2.07 -12.53 -0.73
CA PHE A 56 -2.14 -13.36 0.48
C PHE A 56 -2.78 -12.57 1.63
N ALA A 57 -2.29 -11.35 1.88
CA ALA A 57 -2.84 -10.49 2.93
C ALA A 57 -4.30 -10.11 2.64
N ASN A 58 -4.63 -9.79 1.38
CA ASN A 58 -6.02 -9.52 0.97
C ASN A 58 -6.95 -10.70 1.31
N ALA A 59 -6.56 -11.93 0.93
CA ALA A 59 -7.35 -13.12 1.23
C ALA A 59 -7.47 -13.38 2.74
N TYR A 60 -6.38 -13.15 3.49
CA TYR A 60 -6.39 -13.26 4.95
C TYR A 60 -7.39 -12.27 5.58
N PHE A 61 -7.35 -11.00 5.17
CA PHE A 61 -8.24 -9.96 5.71
C PHE A 61 -9.71 -10.21 5.39
N CYS A 62 -10.02 -10.77 4.20
CA CYS A 62 -11.39 -11.20 3.87
C CYS A 62 -11.92 -12.30 4.82
N GLY A 63 -11.05 -13.21 5.26
CA GLY A 63 -11.40 -14.30 6.17
C GLY A 63 -11.30 -13.95 7.66
N ALA A 64 -10.61 -12.86 8.00
CA ALA A 64 -10.44 -12.42 9.38
C ALA A 64 -11.78 -11.94 9.96
N LYS A 65 -12.19 -12.55 11.06
CA LYS A 65 -13.29 -12.02 11.88
C LYS A 65 -12.79 -10.73 12.54
N GLY A 66 -13.67 -9.73 12.69
CA GLY A 66 -13.32 -8.43 13.27
C GLY A 66 -12.49 -8.52 14.58
N GLY A 67 -11.81 -7.44 14.94
CA GLY A 67 -10.82 -7.43 16.03
C GLY A 67 -9.94 -6.19 15.96
N ASP A 68 -8.83 -6.17 16.69
CA ASP A 68 -7.89 -5.05 16.61
C ASP A 68 -7.16 -5.03 15.24
N LEU A 69 -6.97 -3.84 14.66
CA LEU A 69 -6.35 -3.69 13.34
C LEU A 69 -4.87 -4.15 13.33
N PRO A 70 -4.01 -3.75 14.30
CA PRO A 70 -2.70 -4.36 14.51
C PRO A 70 -2.71 -5.88 14.60
N MET A 71 -3.67 -6.47 15.32
CA MET A 71 -3.77 -7.94 15.41
C MET A 71 -4.08 -8.58 14.05
N ALA A 72 -4.91 -7.95 13.21
CA ALA A 72 -5.16 -8.43 11.86
C ALA A 72 -3.89 -8.39 10.99
N LEU A 73 -3.12 -7.29 11.06
CA LEU A 73 -1.83 -7.17 10.37
C LEU A 73 -0.83 -8.23 10.85
N ARG A 74 -0.70 -8.41 12.17
CA ARG A 74 0.16 -9.44 12.77
C ARG A 74 -0.22 -10.83 12.28
N GLY A 75 -1.49 -11.18 12.37
CA GLY A 75 -1.98 -12.49 11.95
C GLY A 75 -1.75 -12.78 10.46
N ALA A 76 -1.94 -11.78 9.59
CA ALA A 76 -1.65 -11.90 8.17
C ALA A 76 -0.15 -12.10 7.92
N SER A 77 0.72 -11.35 8.62
CA SER A 77 2.17 -11.49 8.54
C SER A 77 2.64 -12.87 9.00
N GLU A 78 2.16 -13.36 10.14
CA GLU A 78 2.51 -14.69 10.67
C GLU A 78 2.08 -15.83 9.72
N ALA A 79 0.85 -15.74 9.19
CA ALA A 79 0.34 -16.71 8.23
C ALA A 79 1.11 -16.67 6.90
N ALA A 80 1.47 -15.47 6.42
CA ALA A 80 2.30 -15.30 5.23
C ALA A 80 3.69 -15.89 5.46
N ALA A 81 4.32 -15.61 6.60
CA ALA A 81 5.64 -16.14 6.95
C ALA A 81 5.66 -17.67 7.01
N ALA A 82 4.63 -18.29 7.60
CA ALA A 82 4.49 -19.74 7.61
C ALA A 82 4.38 -20.32 6.19
N THR A 83 3.52 -19.73 5.35
CA THR A 83 3.31 -20.17 3.96
C THR A 83 4.56 -19.97 3.10
N PHE A 84 5.20 -18.80 3.21
CA PHE A 84 6.41 -18.47 2.46
C PHE A 84 7.56 -19.43 2.77
N ARG A 85 7.75 -19.81 4.04
CA ARG A 85 8.79 -20.79 4.41
C ARG A 85 8.60 -22.14 3.71
N HIS A 86 7.36 -22.58 3.52
CA HIS A 86 7.06 -23.80 2.76
C HIS A 86 7.36 -23.61 1.26
N LEU A 87 6.93 -22.50 0.66
CA LEU A 87 7.16 -22.20 -0.76
C LEU A 87 8.65 -21.96 -1.08
N ALA A 88 9.41 -21.45 -0.12
CA ALA A 88 10.84 -21.24 -0.27
C ALA A 88 11.65 -22.54 -0.23
N GLU A 89 11.05 -23.69 0.12
CA GLU A 89 11.66 -25.03 0.12
C GLU A 89 13.00 -25.10 0.88
N GLY A 90 13.14 -24.33 1.96
CA GLY A 90 14.38 -24.29 2.76
C GLY A 90 15.55 -23.58 2.09
N ARG A 91 15.34 -22.90 0.95
CA ARG A 91 16.34 -22.02 0.34
C ARG A 91 16.76 -20.94 1.34
N ARG A 92 18.05 -20.61 1.35
CA ARG A 92 18.55 -19.45 2.08
C ARG A 92 18.11 -18.19 1.36
N ILE A 93 17.17 -17.47 1.97
CA ILE A 93 16.64 -16.20 1.44
C ILE A 93 17.38 -15.05 2.11
N GLU A 94 17.97 -14.17 1.30
CA GLU A 94 18.53 -12.92 1.80
C GLU A 94 17.41 -11.95 2.15
N ARG A 95 17.64 -11.06 3.13
CA ARG A 95 16.59 -10.14 3.60
C ARG A 95 16.01 -9.25 2.49
N TRP A 96 16.83 -8.85 1.52
CA TRP A 96 16.38 -8.03 0.40
C TRP A 96 15.48 -8.79 -0.59
N GLN A 97 15.46 -10.12 -0.53
CA GLN A 97 14.56 -10.97 -1.31
C GLN A 97 13.23 -11.24 -0.59
N SER A 98 13.08 -10.86 0.68
CA SER A 98 11.82 -11.03 1.37
C SER A 98 10.75 -10.14 0.72
N PRO A 99 9.57 -10.69 0.38
CA PRO A 99 8.46 -9.87 -0.07
C PRO A 99 8.02 -8.93 1.04
N ILE A 100 7.64 -7.72 0.63
CA ILE A 100 7.06 -6.68 1.49
C ILE A 100 5.95 -5.98 0.72
N ALA A 101 5.10 -5.26 1.45
CA ALA A 101 4.07 -4.42 0.87
C ALA A 101 3.80 -3.19 1.74
N SER A 102 3.36 -2.09 1.13
CA SER A 102 2.62 -1.07 1.87
C SER A 102 1.19 -1.57 2.09
N VAL A 103 0.58 -1.23 3.22
CA VAL A 103 -0.81 -1.57 3.54
C VAL A 103 -1.45 -0.42 4.30
N LEU A 104 -2.70 -0.12 3.96
CA LEU A 104 -3.57 0.74 4.75
C LEU A 104 -4.91 0.02 4.93
N MET A 105 -5.32 -0.14 6.19
CA MET A 105 -6.59 -0.75 6.56
C MET A 105 -7.38 0.20 7.45
N ILE A 106 -8.69 0.25 7.23
CA ILE A 106 -9.64 1.00 8.05
C ILE A 106 -10.73 0.10 8.62
N GLU A 107 -11.33 0.56 9.72
CA GLU A 107 -12.60 0.08 10.24
C GLU A 107 -13.48 1.29 10.62
N ALA A 108 -14.72 1.32 10.11
CA ALA A 108 -15.68 2.36 10.44
C ALA A 108 -16.67 1.90 11.51
N ARG A 109 -16.82 2.68 12.59
CA ARG A 109 -17.87 2.48 13.60
C ARG A 109 -18.50 3.82 13.92
N ASP A 110 -19.79 3.95 13.63
CA ASP A 110 -20.49 5.22 13.76
C ASP A 110 -19.71 6.35 13.08
N ARG A 111 -19.44 7.43 13.80
CA ARG A 111 -18.76 8.59 13.24
C ARG A 111 -17.24 8.46 13.22
N VAL A 112 -16.71 7.37 13.77
CA VAL A 112 -15.28 7.15 13.93
C VAL A 112 -14.79 6.19 12.86
N VAL A 113 -13.74 6.58 12.17
CA VAL A 113 -12.94 5.70 11.31
C VAL A 113 -11.61 5.49 12.01
N SER A 114 -11.33 4.26 12.41
CA SER A 114 -10.03 3.84 12.92
C SER A 114 -9.23 3.24 11.78
N GLY A 115 -7.91 3.41 11.81
CA GLY A 115 -7.05 2.83 10.80
C GLY A 115 -5.68 2.43 11.31
N ALA A 116 -5.05 1.56 10.54
CA ALA A 116 -3.69 1.10 10.72
C ALA A 116 -2.99 1.08 9.36
N ASP A 117 -1.78 1.64 9.28
CA ASP A 117 -1.01 1.64 8.04
C ASP A 117 0.50 1.43 8.23
N LEU A 118 1.11 0.82 7.21
CA LEU A 118 2.54 0.56 7.04
C LEU A 118 2.92 0.91 5.61
N GLY A 119 4.06 1.57 5.40
CA GLY A 119 4.49 2.01 4.06
C GLY A 119 3.86 3.34 3.64
N ASP A 120 3.36 3.44 2.41
CA ASP A 120 3.02 4.71 1.74
C ASP A 120 1.63 4.75 1.08
N CYS A 121 0.79 3.74 1.29
CA CYS A 121 -0.63 3.81 0.95
C CYS A 121 -1.31 5.01 1.63
N ARG A 122 -2.26 5.64 0.94
CA ARG A 122 -2.97 6.85 1.38
C ARG A 122 -4.47 6.60 1.58
N CYS A 123 -5.06 7.38 2.47
CA CYS A 123 -6.50 7.51 2.63
C CYS A 123 -6.84 9.01 2.67
N PHE A 124 -7.64 9.46 1.70
CA PHE A 124 -8.24 10.79 1.73
C PHE A 124 -9.69 10.66 2.17
N ALA A 125 -10.10 11.48 3.13
CA ALA A 125 -11.49 11.54 3.59
C ALA A 125 -12.06 12.93 3.34
N LEU A 126 -13.32 12.98 2.91
CA LEU A 126 -14.07 14.20 2.73
C LEU A 126 -15.38 14.11 3.49
N ASP A 127 -15.55 14.99 4.47
CA ASP A 127 -16.73 15.01 5.32
C ASP A 127 -17.86 15.89 4.77
N ALA A 128 -19.03 15.84 5.41
CA ALA A 128 -20.22 16.59 4.99
C ALA A 128 -20.07 18.13 5.07
N ASP A 129 -19.14 18.62 5.87
CA ASP A 129 -18.86 20.06 6.03
C ASP A 129 -17.82 20.53 5.00
N GLY A 130 -17.32 19.63 4.14
CA GLY A 130 -16.27 19.91 3.15
C GLY A 130 -14.85 19.78 3.71
N GLY A 131 -14.69 19.27 4.92
CA GLY A 131 -13.40 19.02 5.56
C GLY A 131 -12.67 17.86 4.87
N ALA A 132 -11.49 18.17 4.30
CA ALA A 132 -10.60 17.18 3.72
C ALA A 132 -9.53 16.72 4.73
N HIS A 133 -9.33 15.41 4.83
CA HIS A 133 -8.33 14.81 5.71
C HIS A 133 -7.40 13.91 4.90
N VAL A 134 -6.10 13.98 5.20
CA VAL A 134 -5.05 13.17 4.58
C VAL A 134 -4.42 12.26 5.62
N ILE A 135 -4.39 10.96 5.32
CA ILE A 135 -3.92 9.92 6.21
C ILE A 135 -3.11 8.90 5.40
N GLY A 136 -2.18 8.20 6.06
CA GLY A 136 -1.33 7.23 5.42
C GLY A 136 -0.15 7.88 4.70
N GLY A 137 0.91 7.10 4.52
CA GLY A 137 2.22 7.56 4.07
C GLY A 137 2.90 8.53 5.04
N PRO A 138 4.22 8.68 4.97
CA PRO A 138 4.89 9.61 5.88
C PRO A 138 4.52 11.04 5.49
N GLY A 139 4.09 11.85 6.47
CA GLY A 139 3.67 13.24 6.27
C GLY A 139 4.70 14.12 5.55
N ASP A 140 5.97 13.70 5.52
CA ASP A 140 7.10 14.35 4.84
C ASP A 140 7.88 13.46 3.85
N ALA A 141 7.52 12.16 3.63
CA ALA A 141 8.36 11.30 2.78
C ALA A 141 8.05 11.40 1.28
N GLY A 142 6.89 11.96 0.93
CA GLY A 142 6.65 12.42 -0.44
C GLY A 142 7.79 13.32 -0.92
N ASP A 143 8.46 14.04 -0.01
CA ASP A 143 9.54 14.92 -0.37
C ASP A 143 10.88 14.19 -0.60
N ASN A 144 11.21 13.06 0.02
CA ASN A 144 12.52 12.43 -0.22
C ASN A 144 12.53 11.50 -1.44
N GLU A 145 11.47 10.71 -1.63
CA GLU A 145 11.37 9.82 -2.79
C GLU A 145 10.91 10.59 -4.03
N SER A 146 9.98 11.54 -3.89
CA SER A 146 9.61 12.43 -5.00
C SER A 146 10.65 13.51 -5.28
N LYS A 147 11.53 13.95 -4.35
CA LYS A 147 12.72 14.75 -4.77
C LYS A 147 13.76 13.90 -5.47
N LEU A 148 13.87 12.60 -5.16
CA LEU A 148 14.73 11.67 -5.90
C LEU A 148 14.17 11.38 -7.30
N ALA A 149 12.84 11.28 -7.44
CA ALA A 149 12.15 11.08 -8.72
C ALA A 149 12.00 12.38 -9.55
N ALA A 150 11.64 13.51 -8.95
CA ALA A 150 11.47 14.81 -9.63
C ALA A 150 12.80 15.47 -10.03
N ARG A 151 13.93 15.03 -9.45
CA ARG A 151 15.27 15.37 -9.97
C ARG A 151 15.67 14.54 -11.20
N GLN A 152 14.86 13.57 -11.60
CA GLN A 152 15.11 12.75 -12.77
C GLN A 152 14.21 13.24 -13.90
N THR A 153 14.83 13.92 -14.86
CA THR A 153 14.18 14.30 -16.11
C THR A 153 13.80 13.05 -16.90
N ASP A 154 12.61 13.08 -17.51
CA ASP A 154 11.90 12.07 -18.31
C ASP A 154 12.69 11.46 -19.51
N ALA A 155 13.97 11.75 -19.64
CA ALA A 155 14.78 11.28 -20.76
C ALA A 155 15.31 9.83 -20.60
N HIS A 156 15.12 9.16 -19.46
CA HIS A 156 15.71 7.83 -19.21
C HIS A 156 14.84 6.91 -18.32
N LYS A 157 13.98 6.07 -18.93
CA LYS A 157 13.59 4.77 -18.31
C LYS A 157 14.67 3.72 -18.63
N PRO A 158 14.88 2.65 -17.82
CA PRO A 158 14.46 2.39 -16.44
C PRO A 158 15.67 2.28 -15.46
N LEU A 159 15.53 2.82 -14.24
CA LEU A 159 16.51 2.73 -13.16
C LEU A 159 16.94 1.29 -12.78
N LEU A 160 16.09 0.30 -13.08
CA LEU A 160 16.34 -1.13 -12.88
C LEU A 160 17.51 -1.68 -13.73
N GLU A 161 17.97 -0.94 -14.75
CA GLU A 161 19.07 -1.39 -15.62
C GLU A 161 20.46 -0.95 -15.14
N ARG A 162 20.54 -0.01 -14.19
CA ARG A 162 21.82 0.37 -13.60
C ARG A 162 22.10 -0.51 -12.39
N ARG A 163 23.04 -1.47 -12.51
CA ARG A 163 23.49 -2.36 -11.42
C ARG A 163 23.63 -1.65 -10.06
N GLN A 164 24.22 -0.46 -10.06
CA GLN A 164 24.40 0.37 -8.85
C GLN A 164 23.08 0.78 -8.18
N THR A 165 22.02 1.04 -8.96
CA THR A 165 20.69 1.37 -8.44
C THR A 165 20.05 0.15 -7.80
N VAL A 166 20.08 -1.00 -8.48
CA VAL A 166 19.53 -2.26 -7.93
C VAL A 166 20.25 -2.65 -6.64
N GLU A 167 21.58 -2.56 -6.60
CA GLU A 167 22.37 -2.81 -5.39
C GLU A 167 22.03 -1.84 -4.24
N ARG A 168 21.75 -0.57 -4.55
CA ARG A 168 21.29 0.40 -3.56
C ARG A 168 19.91 0.02 -3.02
N LEU A 169 18.95 -0.32 -3.89
CA LEU A 169 17.62 -0.75 -3.49
C LEU A 169 17.66 -2.03 -2.65
N ARG A 170 18.49 -3.00 -3.01
CA ARG A 170 18.70 -4.22 -2.22
C ARG A 170 19.25 -3.91 -0.83
N ARG A 171 20.21 -2.98 -0.70
CA ARG A 171 20.72 -2.54 0.61
C ARG A 171 19.63 -1.88 1.46
N ILE A 172 18.82 -1.00 0.86
CA ILE A 172 17.68 -0.38 1.56
C ILE A 172 16.70 -1.45 2.01
N ARG A 173 16.24 -2.34 1.12
CA ARG A 173 15.32 -3.44 1.44
C ARG A 173 15.87 -4.37 2.54
N ALA A 174 17.15 -4.72 2.49
CA ALA A 174 17.79 -5.55 3.52
C ALA A 174 17.82 -4.90 4.91
N SER A 175 17.72 -3.57 4.98
CA SER A 175 17.70 -2.79 6.24
C SER A 175 16.29 -2.54 6.78
N MET A 176 15.23 -2.85 6.02
CA MET A 176 13.85 -2.66 6.47
C MET A 176 13.48 -3.71 7.52
N ASN A 177 12.39 -3.44 8.24
CA ASN A 177 11.77 -4.36 9.21
C ASN A 177 12.75 -4.91 10.26
N GLN A 178 13.61 -4.05 10.77
CA GLN A 178 14.56 -4.37 11.83
C GLN A 178 14.72 -3.18 12.79
N PRO A 179 15.03 -3.43 14.08
CA PRO A 179 15.40 -2.37 15.00
C PRO A 179 16.59 -1.56 14.48
N GLY A 180 16.46 -0.22 14.45
CA GLY A 180 17.48 0.67 13.88
C GLY A 180 17.60 0.64 12.35
N GLY A 181 16.70 -0.06 11.68
CA GLY A 181 16.57 -0.12 10.23
C GLY A 181 16.05 1.18 9.61
N SER A 182 15.95 1.21 8.27
CA SER A 182 15.51 2.41 7.54
C SER A 182 14.05 2.79 7.79
N HIS A 183 13.14 1.82 7.69
CA HIS A 183 11.72 1.96 8.07
C HIS A 183 11.05 0.58 8.22
N TRP A 184 9.82 0.62 8.74
CA TRP A 184 8.93 -0.54 8.87
C TRP A 184 7.83 -0.52 7.80
N THR A 185 7.54 -1.70 7.27
CA THR A 185 6.59 -1.96 6.20
C THR A 185 5.96 -3.35 6.40
N PHE A 186 4.83 -3.66 5.77
CA PHE A 186 4.22 -4.98 5.91
C PHE A 186 5.11 -6.05 5.26
N GLY A 187 5.29 -7.18 5.92
CA GLY A 187 6.20 -8.22 5.47
C GLY A 187 6.07 -9.50 6.28
N LEU A 188 7.08 -10.37 6.19
CA LEU A 188 7.08 -11.69 6.83
C LEU A 188 7.55 -11.68 8.30
N ASP A 189 8.05 -10.56 8.80
CA ASP A 189 8.36 -10.42 10.23
C ASP A 189 7.15 -9.80 10.94
N PRO A 190 6.46 -10.54 11.83
CA PRO A 190 5.24 -10.05 12.46
C PRO A 190 5.47 -8.89 13.42
N ALA A 191 6.72 -8.57 13.78
CA ALA A 191 7.05 -7.33 14.47
C ALA A 191 6.62 -6.08 13.65
N CYS A 192 6.44 -6.18 12.32
CA CYS A 192 5.95 -5.06 11.53
C CYS A 192 4.62 -4.49 12.03
N ALA A 193 3.75 -5.33 12.61
CA ALA A 193 2.48 -4.91 13.16
C ALA A 193 2.61 -3.99 14.39
N ASP A 194 3.69 -4.13 15.19
CA ASP A 194 3.97 -3.25 16.34
C ASP A 194 4.39 -1.85 15.91
N HIS A 195 4.82 -1.72 14.66
CA HIS A 195 5.29 -0.48 14.06
C HIS A 195 4.27 0.14 13.10
N ALA A 196 3.07 -0.44 13.01
CA ALA A 196 1.96 0.15 12.26
C ALA A 196 1.55 1.48 12.89
N ARG A 197 1.33 2.49 12.04
CA ARG A 197 0.78 3.77 12.49
C ARG A 197 -0.70 3.59 12.76
N ILE A 198 -1.13 3.91 13.98
CA ILE A 198 -2.52 3.79 14.40
C ILE A 198 -3.13 5.18 14.52
N TRP A 199 -4.31 5.34 13.96
CA TRP A 199 -4.99 6.62 13.90
C TRP A 199 -6.51 6.46 13.98
N SER A 200 -7.18 7.56 14.27
CA SER A 200 -8.63 7.65 14.20
C SER A 200 -9.08 9.03 13.74
N LEU A 201 -10.20 9.07 13.03
CA LEU A 201 -10.85 10.29 12.57
C LEU A 201 -12.30 10.27 13.01
N THR A 202 -12.80 11.42 13.47
CA THR A 202 -14.24 11.61 13.66
C THR A 202 -14.77 12.45 12.50
N LEU A 203 -15.61 11.86 11.66
CA LEU A 203 -16.11 12.50 10.43
C LEU A 203 -17.58 12.93 10.58
N LYS A 204 -17.92 14.03 9.91
CA LYS A 204 -19.31 14.47 9.72
C LYS A 204 -19.92 13.69 8.57
N ARG A 205 -21.11 13.12 8.81
CA ARG A 205 -21.78 12.22 7.86
C ARG A 205 -22.77 13.01 6.99
N PRO A 206 -22.94 12.63 5.69
CA PRO A 206 -22.19 11.59 5.00
C PRO A 206 -20.73 11.99 4.77
N ALA A 207 -19.82 11.02 4.84
CA ALA A 207 -18.40 11.20 4.54
C ALA A 207 -17.97 10.16 3.52
N HIS A 208 -17.01 10.52 2.69
CA HIS A 208 -16.46 9.65 1.66
C HIS A 208 -14.99 9.42 1.94
N LEU A 209 -14.55 8.17 1.80
CA LEU A 209 -13.17 7.77 2.00
C LEU A 209 -12.65 7.16 0.71
N LEU A 210 -11.49 7.62 0.26
CA LEU A 210 -10.76 7.11 -0.88
C LEU A 210 -9.44 6.53 -0.39
N LEU A 211 -9.32 5.20 -0.43
CA LEU A 211 -8.10 4.47 -0.11
C LEU A 211 -7.36 4.18 -1.40
N MET A 212 -6.04 4.32 -1.39
CA MET A 212 -5.22 4.19 -2.59
C MET A 212 -3.77 3.81 -2.30
N THR A 213 -3.13 3.16 -3.28
CA THR A 213 -1.68 2.95 -3.33
C THR A 213 -0.99 4.23 -3.84
N ASP A 214 0.35 4.28 -3.77
CA ASP A 214 1.11 5.48 -4.14
C ASP A 214 0.92 5.85 -5.63
N GLY A 215 0.66 4.86 -6.47
CA GLY A 215 0.44 5.01 -7.91
C GLY A 215 -0.80 5.85 -8.24
N PHE A 216 -1.88 5.73 -7.47
CA PHE A 216 -3.06 6.58 -7.64
C PHE A 216 -2.95 7.89 -6.86
N ALA A 217 -2.27 7.88 -5.71
CA ALA A 217 -1.95 9.10 -4.96
C ALA A 217 -1.08 10.08 -5.76
N ALA A 218 -0.38 9.61 -6.80
CA ALA A 218 0.41 10.44 -7.71
C ALA A 218 -0.38 11.60 -8.34
N LEU A 219 -1.70 11.47 -8.54
CA LEU A 219 -2.57 12.57 -9.00
C LEU A 219 -2.50 13.81 -8.09
N THR A 220 -2.22 13.60 -6.80
CA THR A 220 -2.02 14.68 -5.82
C THR A 220 -0.53 14.85 -5.54
N ASP A 221 0.15 13.79 -5.10
CA ASP A 221 1.51 13.86 -4.53
C ASP A 221 2.61 14.19 -5.55
N ARG A 222 2.41 13.88 -6.84
CA ARG A 222 3.42 14.06 -7.89
C ARG A 222 2.99 15.00 -9.00
N TYR A 223 1.74 14.89 -9.45
CA TYR A 223 1.23 15.64 -10.58
C TYR A 223 0.54 16.94 -10.19
N ASP A 224 0.24 17.15 -8.90
CA ASP A 224 -0.48 18.33 -8.39
C ASP A 224 -1.77 18.61 -9.19
N ALA A 225 -2.40 17.56 -9.72
CA ALA A 225 -3.60 17.67 -10.55
C ALA A 225 -4.86 17.89 -9.71
N TYR A 226 -4.84 17.41 -8.46
CA TYR A 226 -5.94 17.55 -7.51
C TYR A 226 -5.42 17.78 -6.09
N GLY A 227 -6.08 18.68 -5.37
CA GLY A 227 -6.01 18.68 -3.90
C GLY A 227 -6.70 17.45 -3.31
N PRO A 228 -6.42 17.08 -2.05
CA PRO A 228 -6.95 15.85 -1.45
C PRO A 228 -8.48 15.75 -1.45
N GLY A 229 -9.19 16.83 -1.08
CA GLY A 229 -10.65 16.88 -1.12
C GLY A 229 -11.20 16.85 -2.54
N ASP A 230 -10.54 17.54 -3.47
CA ASP A 230 -10.94 17.59 -4.88
C ASP A 230 -10.81 16.23 -5.55
N LEU A 231 -9.79 15.43 -5.21
CA LEU A 231 -9.64 14.08 -5.72
C LEU A 231 -10.79 13.18 -5.26
N VAL A 232 -11.22 13.29 -4.00
CA VAL A 232 -12.39 12.56 -3.50
C VAL A 232 -13.66 13.00 -4.24
N GLN A 233 -13.86 14.30 -4.45
CA GLN A 233 -15.00 14.81 -5.24
C GLN A 233 -14.97 14.36 -6.70
N ALA A 234 -13.78 14.35 -7.32
CA ALA A 234 -13.60 13.88 -8.69
C ALA A 234 -13.95 12.39 -8.79
N ALA A 235 -13.55 11.57 -7.81
CA ALA A 235 -13.91 10.15 -7.77
C ALA A 235 -15.44 9.96 -7.67
N LEU A 236 -16.13 10.76 -6.85
CA LEU A 236 -17.59 10.69 -6.71
C LEU A 236 -18.35 11.13 -7.95
N SER A 237 -17.87 12.18 -8.63
CA SER A 237 -18.57 12.80 -9.75
C SER A 237 -18.27 12.13 -11.09
N ARG A 238 -17.06 11.59 -11.25
CA ARG A 238 -16.55 11.06 -12.54
C ARG A 238 -16.30 9.56 -12.51
N GLY A 239 -16.16 8.97 -11.33
CA GLY A 239 -15.80 7.56 -11.14
C GLY A 239 -14.29 7.30 -11.23
N LEU A 240 -13.83 6.24 -10.57
CA LEU A 240 -12.42 5.87 -10.52
C LEU A 240 -11.88 5.47 -11.89
N GLN A 241 -12.70 4.88 -12.76
CA GLN A 241 -12.27 4.50 -14.12
C GLN A 241 -11.79 5.70 -14.95
N GLU A 242 -12.45 6.86 -14.85
CA GLU A 242 -12.01 8.06 -15.58
C GLU A 242 -10.70 8.61 -15.01
N LEU A 243 -10.57 8.67 -13.68
CA LEU A 243 -9.33 9.07 -13.01
C LEU A 243 -8.17 8.12 -13.34
N GLY A 244 -8.45 6.82 -13.44
CA GLY A 244 -7.48 5.81 -13.87
C GLY A 244 -7.01 5.96 -15.32
N ARG A 245 -7.77 6.65 -16.17
CA ARG A 245 -7.33 7.03 -17.52
C ARG A 245 -6.43 8.27 -17.51
N GLU A 246 -6.67 9.22 -16.60
CA GLU A 246 -5.82 10.42 -16.45
C GLU A 246 -4.41 10.09 -15.95
N LEU A 247 -4.26 9.01 -15.19
CA LEU A 247 -2.96 8.48 -14.74
C LEU A 247 -2.09 7.91 -15.87
N ARG A 248 -2.60 7.80 -17.11
CA ARG A 248 -1.92 7.17 -18.26
C ARG A 248 -1.61 8.17 -19.37
#